data_AF-A0A1R0X604-F1
#
_entry.id   AF-A0A1R0X604-F1
#
_cell.length_a   1.000
_cell.length_b   1.000
_cell.length_c   1.000
_cell.angle_alpha   90.00
_cell.angle_beta   90.00
_cell.angle_gamma   90.00
#
_symmetry.space_group_name_H-M   'P 1'
#
loop_
_entity.id
_entity.type
_entity.pdbx_description
1 polymer ?
#
loop_
_entity_poly.entity_id
_entity_poly.type
_entity_poly.pdbx_seq_one_letter_code
_entity_poly.pdbx_strand_id
1 'polypeptide(L)'
;MNALKSFPLLLLVILLSLSTSTGAFAAATTELTPSIQAAFDLTAATAEAPARMKMTNLYNELSTLKMQYNNREEQIRTLHYNNEQTLIAVRKQIKEIDLEAVAQLEVTVKSCKQHYQPLFDQYNALHKRIKIAKGLKNKTLNTVLQAQGDAMKVLVQLARKEISDKQNQLNAAKQTRTRKITYARKTLSGIDSPQVSIKSNKSVVTSLNKRISADWSDFKAAIRKQNLTLTTQSLSSLVSGYRQIATHKQKIIELEQKISVVIANTRKQII
;
A
#
# COMPACT_ATOMS: atom_id res chain seq x y z
N MET A 1 36.04 10.08 19.46
CA MET A 1 35.63 9.47 18.17
C MET A 1 34.23 8.88 18.32
N ASN A 2 33.18 9.71 18.28
CA ASN A 2 31.79 9.27 18.35
C ASN A 2 30.94 10.28 17.60
N ALA A 3 30.79 10.11 16.29
CA ALA A 3 29.85 10.87 15.49
C ALA A 3 29.68 10.21 14.12
N LEU A 4 29.03 9.03 14.03
CA LEU A 4 28.66 8.45 12.73
C LEU A 4 27.67 7.27 12.90
N LYS A 5 26.57 7.46 13.64
CA LYS A 5 25.46 6.48 13.68
C LYS A 5 24.10 7.16 13.83
N SER A 6 23.78 8.06 12.90
CA SER A 6 22.43 8.64 12.81
C SER A 6 22.08 9.10 11.39
N PHE A 7 22.72 8.51 10.37
CA PHE A 7 22.50 8.90 8.97
C PHE A 7 21.36 8.18 8.22
N PRO A 8 20.90 6.95 8.56
CA PRO A 8 19.83 6.33 7.77
C PRO A 8 18.43 6.79 8.18
N LEU A 9 18.26 7.42 9.34
CA LEU A 9 16.96 7.86 9.85
C LEU A 9 16.61 9.28 9.40
N LEU A 10 17.60 10.11 9.10
CA LEU A 10 17.41 11.48 8.62
C LEU A 10 17.09 11.54 7.12
N LEU A 11 17.55 10.55 6.35
CA LEU A 11 17.29 10.45 4.91
C LEU A 11 15.87 9.94 4.58
N LEU A 12 15.24 9.19 5.51
CA LEU A 12 13.85 8.73 5.36
C LEU A 12 12.83 9.82 5.71
N VAL A 13 13.20 10.80 6.54
CA VAL A 13 12.34 11.94 6.91
C VAL A 13 12.38 13.04 5.83
N ILE A 14 13.51 13.22 5.13
CA ILE A 14 13.64 14.19 4.03
C ILE A 14 12.94 13.71 2.74
N LEU A 15 12.77 12.40 2.54
CA LEU A 15 11.97 11.88 1.42
C LEU A 15 10.45 11.92 1.67
N LEU A 16 10.00 12.15 2.90
CA LEU A 16 8.58 12.33 3.23
C LEU A 16 8.11 13.79 3.14
N SER A 17 9.02 14.76 3.08
CA SER A 17 8.71 16.20 3.09
C SER A 17 8.68 16.86 1.70
N LEU A 18 8.92 16.12 0.60
CA LEU A 18 8.79 16.64 -0.77
C LEU A 18 7.44 16.35 -1.46
N SER A 19 6.45 15.82 -0.74
CA SER A 19 5.12 15.54 -1.30
C SER A 19 4.01 16.49 -0.84
N THR A 20 4.32 17.56 -0.11
CA THR A 20 3.37 18.66 0.09
C THR A 20 3.40 19.58 -1.14
N SER A 21 2.94 19.04 -2.27
CA SER A 21 2.21 19.86 -3.23
C SER A 21 0.87 20.22 -2.57
N THR A 22 0.92 21.06 -1.53
CA THR A 22 -0.19 21.96 -1.22
C THR A 22 -0.19 23.06 -2.26
N GLY A 23 -0.42 22.65 -3.52
CA GLY A 23 -1.20 23.46 -4.42
C GLY A 23 -2.61 23.44 -3.85
N ALA A 24 -2.86 24.25 -2.82
CA ALA A 24 -4.16 24.89 -2.70
C ALA A 24 -4.30 25.74 -3.96
N PHE A 25 -4.61 25.09 -5.09
CA PHE A 25 -5.38 25.73 -6.10
C PHE A 25 -6.69 26.01 -5.38
N ALA A 26 -6.83 27.26 -4.92
CA ALA A 26 -8.11 27.91 -4.99
C ALA A 26 -8.58 27.70 -6.43
N ALA A 27 -9.29 26.59 -6.65
CA ALA A 27 -10.27 26.52 -7.69
C ALA A 27 -11.29 27.57 -7.26
N ALA A 28 -11.03 28.83 -7.61
CA ALA A 28 -12.11 29.72 -7.95
C ALA A 28 -12.85 28.97 -9.05
N THR A 29 -13.83 28.17 -8.65
CA THR A 29 -14.80 27.57 -9.54
C THR A 29 -15.30 28.75 -10.34
N THR A 30 -14.91 28.78 -11.60
CA THR A 30 -15.32 29.79 -12.56
C THR A 30 -16.80 29.60 -12.78
N GLU A 31 -17.61 30.08 -11.85
CA GLU A 31 -19.05 29.90 -11.85
C GLU A 31 -19.64 30.55 -13.09
N LEU A 32 -20.71 29.92 -13.57
CA LEU A 32 -21.63 30.55 -14.49
C LEU A 32 -22.35 31.61 -13.69
N THR A 33 -21.70 32.76 -13.55
CA THR A 33 -22.28 33.89 -12.81
C THR A 33 -23.53 34.37 -13.55
N PRO A 34 -24.51 34.95 -12.85
CA PRO A 34 -25.67 35.55 -13.49
C PRO A 34 -25.31 36.54 -14.60
N SER A 35 -24.16 37.22 -14.47
CA SER A 35 -23.62 38.13 -15.49
C SER A 35 -23.10 37.42 -16.76
N ILE A 36 -22.49 36.24 -16.64
CA ILE A 36 -22.07 35.44 -17.81
C ILE A 36 -23.30 34.84 -18.49
N GLN A 37 -24.28 34.41 -17.71
CA GLN A 37 -25.54 33.89 -18.23
C GLN A 37 -26.33 34.97 -18.99
N ALA A 38 -26.48 36.17 -18.42
CA ALA A 38 -27.15 37.29 -19.10
C ALA A 38 -26.43 37.69 -20.41
N ALA A 39 -25.10 37.71 -20.42
CA ALA A 39 -24.35 38.02 -21.63
C ALA A 39 -24.39 36.89 -22.68
N PHE A 40 -24.49 35.63 -22.23
CA PHE A 40 -24.75 34.48 -23.09
C PHE A 40 -26.15 34.56 -23.71
N ASP A 41 -27.18 34.86 -22.93
CA ASP A 41 -28.57 34.99 -23.39
C ASP A 41 -28.71 36.11 -24.42
N LEU A 42 -28.01 37.23 -24.20
CA LEU A 42 -27.99 38.35 -25.14
C LEU A 42 -27.29 37.98 -26.45
N THR A 43 -26.17 37.25 -26.40
CA THR A 43 -25.46 36.74 -27.59
C THR A 43 -26.28 35.66 -28.32
N ALA A 44 -27.06 34.87 -27.58
CA ALA A 44 -27.96 33.86 -28.13
C ALA A 44 -29.20 34.49 -28.79
N ALA A 45 -29.69 35.61 -28.26
CA ALA A 45 -30.83 36.35 -28.82
C ALA A 45 -30.52 36.95 -30.19
N THR A 46 -29.28 37.38 -30.42
CA THR A 46 -28.82 37.93 -31.72
C THR A 46 -28.49 36.84 -32.76
N ALA A 47 -28.43 35.58 -32.36
CA ALA A 47 -28.13 34.44 -33.23
C ALA A 47 -29.38 33.89 -33.94
N GLU A 48 -29.19 33.39 -35.17
CA GLU A 48 -30.22 32.61 -35.88
C GLU A 48 -30.56 31.30 -35.16
N ALA A 49 -31.77 30.77 -35.40
CA ALA A 49 -32.31 29.60 -34.69
C ALA A 49 -31.34 28.40 -34.60
N PRO A 50 -30.67 27.96 -35.69
CA PRO A 50 -29.72 26.84 -35.62
C PRO A 50 -28.49 27.12 -34.74
N ALA A 51 -27.93 28.33 -34.81
CA ALA A 51 -26.77 28.73 -34.03
C ALA A 51 -27.12 28.87 -32.54
N ARG A 52 -28.30 29.42 -32.23
CA ARG A 52 -28.85 29.51 -30.87
C ARG A 52 -29.01 28.14 -30.23
N MET A 53 -29.63 27.19 -30.92
CA MET A 53 -29.79 25.81 -30.42
C MET A 53 -28.44 25.15 -30.12
N LYS A 54 -27.46 25.30 -31.01
CA LYS A 54 -26.11 24.75 -30.80
C LYS A 54 -25.44 25.35 -29.56
N MET A 55 -25.52 26.66 -29.35
CA MET A 55 -24.99 27.32 -28.16
C MET A 55 -25.65 26.81 -26.89
N THR A 56 -26.99 26.76 -26.84
CA THR A 56 -27.73 26.28 -25.66
C THR A 56 -27.36 24.83 -25.33
N ASN A 57 -27.24 23.96 -26.33
CA ASN A 57 -26.83 22.57 -26.12
C ASN A 57 -25.41 22.46 -25.53
N LEU A 58 -24.45 23.19 -26.09
CA LEU A 58 -23.07 23.20 -25.59
C LEU A 58 -22.99 23.75 -24.15
N TYR A 59 -23.79 24.76 -23.83
CA TYR A 59 -23.85 25.36 -22.51
C TYR A 59 -24.43 24.40 -21.46
N ASN A 60 -25.56 23.75 -21.80
CA ASN A 60 -26.18 22.74 -20.94
C ASN A 60 -25.26 21.54 -20.69
N GLU A 61 -24.55 21.11 -21.74
CA GLU A 61 -23.56 20.05 -21.62
C GLU A 61 -22.40 20.47 -20.72
N LEU A 62 -21.87 21.69 -20.89
CA LEU A 62 -20.80 22.20 -20.04
C LEU A 62 -21.20 22.24 -18.56
N SER A 63 -22.42 22.70 -18.27
CA SER A 63 -22.97 22.71 -16.90
C SER A 63 -22.99 21.29 -16.30
N THR A 64 -23.50 20.33 -17.07
CA THR A 64 -23.54 18.91 -16.67
C THR A 64 -22.13 18.35 -16.42
N LEU A 65 -21.19 18.58 -17.34
CA LEU A 65 -19.81 18.10 -17.22
C LEU A 65 -19.10 18.71 -16.00
N LYS A 66 -19.37 19.97 -15.67
CA LYS A 66 -18.79 20.64 -14.51
C LYS A 66 -19.35 20.10 -13.19
N MET A 67 -20.65 19.81 -13.10
CA MET A 67 -21.21 19.10 -11.95
C MET A 67 -20.55 17.73 -11.76
N GLN A 68 -20.45 16.95 -12.84
CA GLN A 68 -19.80 15.64 -12.80
C GLN A 68 -18.30 15.74 -12.45
N TYR A 69 -17.63 16.83 -12.82
CA TYR A 69 -16.22 17.06 -12.47
C TYR A 69 -16.03 17.04 -10.95
N ASN A 70 -16.84 17.79 -10.21
CA ASN A 70 -16.75 17.89 -8.75
C ASN A 70 -17.07 16.54 -8.10
N ASN A 71 -18.15 15.89 -8.55
CA ASN A 71 -18.54 14.57 -8.02
C ASN A 71 -17.44 13.51 -8.23
N ARG A 72 -16.83 13.47 -9.43
CA ARG A 72 -15.72 12.55 -9.71
C ARG A 72 -14.48 12.88 -8.88
N GLU A 73 -14.19 14.15 -8.65
CA GLU A 73 -13.06 14.56 -7.81
C GLU A 73 -13.24 14.08 -6.37
N GLU A 74 -14.43 14.26 -5.80
CA GLU A 74 -14.73 13.80 -4.45
C GLU A 74 -14.69 12.27 -4.34
N GLN A 75 -15.22 11.58 -5.35
CA GLN A 75 -15.15 10.12 -5.43
C GLN A 75 -13.70 9.62 -5.48
N ILE A 76 -12.83 10.26 -6.28
CA ILE A 76 -11.41 9.93 -6.34
C ILE A 76 -10.75 10.13 -4.98
N ARG A 77 -11.03 11.25 -4.29
CA ARG A 77 -10.47 11.53 -2.96
C ARG A 77 -10.89 10.49 -1.93
N THR A 78 -12.18 10.16 -1.89
CA THR A 78 -12.74 9.17 -0.97
C THR A 78 -12.12 7.79 -1.22
N LEU A 79 -12.08 7.34 -2.48
CA LEU A 79 -11.49 6.04 -2.84
C LEU A 79 -10.00 5.99 -2.46
N HIS A 80 -9.25 7.05 -2.80
CA HIS A 80 -7.84 7.14 -2.50
C HIS A 80 -7.56 7.05 -1.00
N TYR A 81 -8.27 7.85 -0.20
CA TYR A 81 -8.13 7.84 1.26
C TYR A 81 -8.44 6.46 1.85
N ASN A 82 -9.56 5.84 1.45
CA ASN A 82 -9.95 4.51 1.92
C ASN A 82 -8.90 3.45 1.55
N ASN A 83 -8.36 3.54 0.34
CA ASN A 83 -7.29 2.66 -0.13
C ASN A 83 -6.01 2.83 0.71
N GLU A 84 -5.59 4.06 1.02
CA GLU A 84 -4.41 4.30 1.85
C GLU A 84 -4.57 3.77 3.28
N GLN A 85 -5.71 4.03 3.93
CA GLN A 85 -5.97 3.53 5.28
C GLN A 85 -5.97 1.99 5.32
N THR A 86 -6.66 1.36 4.36
CA THR A 86 -6.73 -0.09 4.29
C THR A 86 -5.36 -0.70 3.96
N LEU A 87 -4.58 -0.05 3.09
CA LEU A 87 -3.23 -0.49 2.74
C LEU A 87 -2.29 -0.47 3.96
N ILE A 88 -2.37 0.57 4.80
CA ILE A 88 -1.59 0.65 6.05
C ILE A 88 -1.95 -0.53 6.97
N ALA A 89 -3.25 -0.77 7.17
CA ALA A 89 -3.75 -1.87 7.99
C ALA A 89 -3.27 -3.24 7.47
N VAL A 90 -3.43 -3.49 6.17
CA VAL A 90 -2.99 -4.75 5.53
C VAL A 90 -1.48 -4.94 5.65
N ARG A 91 -0.67 -3.89 5.43
CA ARG A 91 0.78 -3.96 5.59
C ARG A 91 1.20 -4.29 7.02
N LYS A 92 0.45 -3.81 8.02
CA LYS A 92 0.66 -4.18 9.42
C LYS A 92 0.31 -5.65 9.66
N GLN A 93 -0.86 -6.10 9.20
CA GLN A 93 -1.30 -7.49 9.31
C GLN A 93 -0.31 -8.47 8.66
N ILE A 94 0.26 -8.14 7.49
CA ILE A 94 1.32 -8.95 6.86
C ILE A 94 2.50 -9.19 7.80
N LYS A 95 2.92 -8.18 8.58
CA LYS A 95 4.05 -8.32 9.52
C LYS A 95 3.68 -9.21 10.71
N GLU A 96 2.41 -9.24 11.08
CA GLU A 96 1.89 -9.95 12.24
C GLU A 96 1.54 -11.42 11.94
N ILE A 97 1.48 -11.83 10.65
CA ILE A 97 1.24 -13.23 10.23
C ILE A 97 2.06 -14.20 11.06
N ASP A 98 1.38 -15.14 11.72
CA ASP A 98 1.95 -16.24 12.52
C ASP A 98 3.03 -15.80 13.53
N LEU A 99 3.11 -14.51 13.89
CA LEU A 99 4.18 -13.98 14.74
C LEU A 99 4.10 -14.58 16.14
N GLU A 100 2.91 -14.63 16.72
CA GLU A 100 2.67 -15.18 18.04
C GLU A 100 2.96 -16.69 18.09
N ALA A 101 2.47 -17.45 17.10
CA ALA A 101 2.71 -18.89 17.01
C ALA A 101 4.22 -19.21 16.93
N VAL A 102 4.98 -18.45 16.13
CA VAL A 102 6.44 -18.58 16.07
C VAL A 102 7.07 -18.24 17.43
N ALA A 103 6.64 -17.15 18.08
CA ALA A 103 7.17 -16.76 19.39
C ALA A 103 6.92 -17.83 20.48
N GLN A 104 5.73 -18.44 20.50
CA GLN A 104 5.40 -19.54 21.42
C GLN A 104 6.28 -20.78 21.17
N LEU A 105 6.54 -21.13 19.90
CA LEU A 105 7.44 -22.22 19.55
C LEU A 105 8.89 -21.93 19.94
N GLU A 106 9.35 -20.68 19.84
CA GLU A 106 10.68 -20.26 20.31
C GLU A 106 10.82 -20.44 21.83
N VAL A 107 9.81 -20.02 22.59
CA VAL A 107 9.77 -20.23 24.04
C VAL A 107 9.77 -21.73 24.37
N THR A 108 8.99 -22.53 23.65
CA THR A 108 8.91 -23.98 23.85
C THR A 108 10.24 -24.67 23.60
N VAL A 109 10.96 -24.32 22.52
CA VAL A 109 12.29 -24.84 22.23
C VAL A 109 13.29 -24.42 23.31
N LYS A 110 13.25 -23.16 23.74
CA LYS A 110 14.15 -22.65 24.80
C LYS A 110 13.93 -23.37 26.12
N SER A 111 12.67 -23.51 26.54
CA SER A 111 12.28 -24.21 27.76
C SER A 111 12.70 -25.68 27.72
N CYS A 112 12.48 -26.38 26.60
CA CYS A 112 12.91 -27.76 26.43
C CYS A 112 14.43 -27.94 26.54
N LYS A 113 15.21 -27.04 25.93
CA LYS A 113 16.68 -27.06 26.06
C LYS A 113 17.12 -26.83 27.51
N GLN A 114 16.50 -25.87 28.21
CA GLN A 114 16.79 -25.60 29.62
C GLN A 114 16.43 -26.79 30.52
N HIS A 115 15.30 -27.43 30.27
CA HIS A 115 14.84 -28.60 31.02
C HIS A 115 15.82 -29.77 30.92
N TYR A 116 16.39 -30.02 29.73
CA TYR A 116 17.33 -31.12 29.50
C TYR A 116 18.80 -30.78 29.78
N GLN A 117 19.13 -29.52 30.04
CA GLN A 117 20.51 -29.10 30.31
C GLN A 117 21.15 -29.87 31.48
N PRO A 118 20.48 -30.07 32.64
CA PRO A 118 21.05 -30.83 33.75
C PRO A 118 21.35 -32.29 33.38
N LEU A 119 20.51 -32.92 32.56
CA LEU A 119 20.73 -34.30 32.08
C LEU A 119 22.01 -34.39 31.24
N PHE A 120 22.22 -33.44 30.34
CA PHE A 120 23.43 -33.38 29.52
C PHE A 120 24.68 -33.10 30.36
N ASP A 121 24.59 -32.24 31.36
CA ASP A 121 25.69 -31.93 32.27
C ASP A 121 26.07 -33.15 33.12
N GLN A 122 25.08 -33.87 33.65
CA GLN A 122 25.29 -35.11 34.39
C GLN A 122 25.92 -36.20 33.51
N TYR A 123 25.44 -36.37 32.28
CA TYR A 123 26.02 -37.32 31.33
C TYR A 123 27.48 -37.00 31.00
N ASN A 124 27.80 -35.72 30.78
CA ASN A 124 29.16 -35.25 30.55
C ASN A 124 30.06 -35.49 31.78
N ALA A 125 29.56 -35.23 32.99
CA ALA A 125 30.27 -35.49 34.23
C ALA A 125 30.55 -36.99 34.44
N LEU A 126 29.57 -37.85 34.18
CA LEU A 126 29.72 -39.30 34.25
C LEU A 126 30.78 -39.79 33.26
N HIS A 127 30.80 -39.26 32.04
CA HIS A 127 31.82 -39.61 31.05
C HIS A 127 33.24 -39.22 31.51
N LYS A 128 33.40 -38.08 32.21
CA LYS A 128 34.67 -37.70 32.84
C LYS A 128 35.07 -38.69 33.95
N ARG A 129 34.12 -39.10 34.81
CA ARG A 129 34.36 -40.10 35.87
C ARG A 129 34.78 -41.46 35.30
N ILE A 130 34.13 -41.92 34.23
CA ILE A 130 34.51 -43.16 33.51
C ILE A 130 35.96 -43.07 33.01
N LYS A 131 36.37 -41.92 32.44
CA LYS A 131 37.76 -41.72 31.97
C LYS A 131 38.78 -41.82 33.11
N ILE A 132 38.47 -41.24 34.28
CA ILE A 132 39.33 -41.32 35.47
C ILE A 132 39.40 -42.77 35.99
N ALA A 133 38.25 -43.46 36.12
CA ALA A 133 38.19 -44.84 36.61
C ALA A 133 38.94 -45.83 35.69
N LYS A 134 38.96 -45.59 34.37
CA LYS A 134 39.80 -46.35 33.43
C LYS A 134 41.28 -46.23 33.75
N GLY A 135 41.75 -45.03 34.15
CA GLY A 135 43.14 -44.80 34.58
C GLY A 135 43.51 -45.55 35.86
N LEU A 136 42.55 -45.78 36.75
CA LEU A 136 42.74 -46.48 38.04
C LEU A 136 42.73 -48.02 37.91
N LYS A 137 42.51 -48.58 36.72
CA LYS A 137 42.48 -50.04 36.43
C LYS A 137 41.53 -50.89 37.31
N ASN A 138 40.58 -50.28 38.01
CA ASN A 138 39.58 -50.99 38.80
C ASN A 138 38.46 -51.54 37.88
N LYS A 139 38.40 -52.85 37.69
CA LYS A 139 37.44 -53.52 36.77
C LYS A 139 35.99 -53.32 37.22
N THR A 140 35.70 -53.55 38.51
CA THR A 140 34.33 -53.45 39.05
C THR A 140 33.78 -52.03 38.93
N LEU A 141 34.58 -51.02 39.32
CA LEU A 141 34.18 -49.61 39.21
C LEU A 141 33.92 -49.21 37.75
N ASN A 142 34.76 -49.66 36.82
CA ASN A 142 34.55 -49.40 35.40
C ASN A 142 33.26 -50.03 34.86
N THR A 143 32.95 -51.27 35.22
CA THR A 143 31.72 -51.93 34.77
C THR A 143 30.45 -51.24 35.27
N VAL A 144 30.43 -50.80 36.53
CA VAL A 144 29.27 -50.10 37.11
C VAL A 144 29.08 -48.72 36.45
N LEU A 145 30.15 -47.94 36.30
CA LEU A 145 30.08 -46.62 35.67
C LEU A 145 29.72 -46.71 34.18
N GLN A 146 30.17 -47.75 33.47
CA GLN A 146 29.77 -48.01 32.09
C GLN A 146 28.28 -48.32 31.97
N ALA A 147 27.75 -49.22 32.81
CA ALA A 147 26.32 -49.54 32.81
C ALA A 147 25.45 -48.31 33.09
N GLN A 148 25.85 -47.44 34.03
CA GLN A 148 25.20 -46.15 34.27
C GLN A 148 25.28 -45.22 33.04
N GLY A 149 26.42 -45.21 32.35
CA GLY A 149 26.63 -44.42 31.14
C GLY A 149 25.72 -44.86 30.00
N ASP A 150 25.58 -46.17 29.80
CA ASP A 150 24.72 -46.75 28.77
C ASP A 150 23.24 -46.49 29.06
N ALA A 151 22.81 -46.58 30.32
CA ALA A 151 21.44 -46.21 30.73
C ALA A 151 21.15 -44.72 30.48
N MET A 152 22.05 -43.82 30.90
CA MET A 152 21.89 -42.38 30.66
C MET A 152 21.93 -42.01 29.17
N LYS A 153 22.68 -42.76 28.35
CA LYS A 153 22.77 -42.52 26.90
C LYS A 153 21.40 -42.62 26.22
N VAL A 154 20.55 -43.57 26.64
CA VAL A 154 19.18 -43.70 26.11
C VAL A 154 18.35 -42.44 26.41
N LEU A 155 18.41 -41.95 27.65
CA LEU A 155 17.71 -40.73 28.07
C LEU A 155 18.23 -39.50 27.30
N VAL A 156 19.54 -39.39 27.11
CA VAL A 156 20.16 -38.31 26.33
C VAL A 156 19.75 -38.35 24.86
N GLN A 157 19.65 -39.54 24.26
CA GLN A 157 19.19 -39.69 22.88
C GLN A 157 17.72 -39.28 22.73
N LEU A 158 16.87 -39.67 23.68
CA LEU A 158 15.46 -39.26 23.72
C LEU A 158 15.33 -37.73 23.85
N ALA A 159 16.06 -37.13 24.79
CA ALA A 159 16.09 -35.67 24.99
C ALA A 159 16.58 -34.92 23.73
N ARG A 160 17.63 -35.40 23.07
CA ARG A 160 18.12 -34.83 21.80
C ARG A 160 17.08 -34.93 20.70
N LYS A 161 16.38 -36.06 20.61
CA LYS A 161 15.30 -36.25 19.65
C LYS A 161 14.17 -35.25 19.90
N GLU A 162 13.72 -35.09 21.15
CA GLU A 162 12.66 -34.14 21.46
C GLU A 162 13.05 -32.69 21.14
N ILE A 163 14.26 -32.26 21.51
CA ILE A 163 14.78 -30.93 21.17
C ILE A 163 14.80 -30.74 19.64
N SER A 164 15.25 -31.76 18.90
CA SER A 164 15.29 -31.76 17.43
C SER A 164 13.88 -31.63 16.84
N ASP A 165 12.93 -32.42 17.32
CA ASP A 165 11.55 -32.43 16.84
C ASP A 165 10.88 -31.06 17.07
N LYS A 166 11.05 -30.45 18.25
CA LYS A 166 10.56 -29.07 18.53
C LYS A 166 11.27 -28.01 17.68
N GLN A 167 12.58 -28.16 17.44
CA GLN A 167 13.34 -27.25 16.56
C GLN A 167 12.86 -27.35 15.10
N ASN A 168 12.53 -28.55 14.63
CA ASN A 168 11.98 -28.78 13.30
C ASN A 168 10.59 -28.15 13.15
N GLN A 169 9.72 -28.28 14.17
CA GLN A 169 8.43 -27.59 14.21
C GLN A 169 8.59 -26.07 14.13
N LEU A 170 9.52 -25.50 14.90
CA LEU A 170 9.82 -24.07 14.85
C LEU A 170 10.31 -23.63 13.46
N ASN A 171 11.23 -24.40 12.85
CA ASN A 171 11.74 -24.10 11.52
C ASN A 171 10.63 -24.18 10.45
N ALA A 172 9.76 -25.20 10.51
CA ALA A 172 8.62 -25.34 9.62
C ALA A 172 7.62 -24.18 9.75
N ALA A 173 7.33 -23.75 10.99
CA ALA A 173 6.49 -22.58 11.25
C ALA A 173 7.10 -21.29 10.67
N LYS A 174 8.41 -21.07 10.87
CA LYS A 174 9.14 -19.92 10.29
C LYS A 174 9.12 -19.91 8.75
N GLN A 175 9.30 -21.07 8.13
CA GLN A 175 9.22 -21.21 6.67
C GLN A 175 7.81 -20.93 6.16
N THR A 176 6.78 -21.48 6.81
CA THR A 176 5.38 -21.25 6.47
C THR A 176 5.02 -19.78 6.56
N ARG A 177 5.39 -19.12 7.67
CA ARG A 177 5.24 -17.68 7.86
C ARG A 177 5.89 -16.89 6.73
N THR A 178 7.14 -17.23 6.39
CA THR A 178 7.89 -16.54 5.31
C THR A 178 7.18 -16.68 3.96
N ARG A 179 6.69 -17.89 3.64
CA ARG A 179 5.94 -18.15 2.40
C ARG A 179 4.65 -17.33 2.34
N LYS A 180 3.86 -17.31 3.42
CA LYS A 180 2.63 -16.51 3.52
C LYS A 180 2.91 -15.01 3.33
N ILE A 181 3.94 -14.48 4.01
CA ILE A 181 4.35 -13.08 3.89
C ILE A 181 4.76 -12.75 2.45
N THR A 182 5.60 -13.57 1.83
CA THR A 182 6.07 -13.37 0.46
C THR A 182 4.91 -13.41 -0.53
N TYR A 183 3.98 -14.35 -0.36
CA TYR A 183 2.80 -14.46 -1.20
C TYR A 183 1.89 -13.24 -1.07
N ALA A 184 1.57 -12.81 0.16
CA ALA A 184 0.77 -11.61 0.39
C ALA A 184 1.42 -10.34 -0.18
N ARG A 185 2.75 -10.19 -0.04
CA ARG A 185 3.49 -9.07 -0.65
C ARG A 185 3.48 -9.10 -2.17
N LYS A 186 3.56 -10.29 -2.77
CA LYS A 186 3.49 -10.47 -4.22
C LYS A 186 2.10 -10.11 -4.76
N THR A 187 1.03 -10.46 -4.05
CA THR A 187 -0.31 -9.99 -4.40
C THR A 187 -0.38 -8.47 -4.30
N LEU A 188 0.17 -7.90 -3.21
CA LEU A 188 0.13 -6.46 -2.97
C LEU A 188 0.92 -5.63 -3.98
N SER A 189 2.02 -6.14 -4.56
CA SER A 189 2.74 -5.46 -5.65
C SER A 189 1.89 -5.26 -6.92
N GLY A 190 0.73 -5.93 -7.02
CA GLY A 190 -0.25 -5.67 -8.07
C GLY A 190 -0.81 -4.24 -8.06
N ILE A 191 -0.60 -3.45 -7.00
CA ILE A 191 -1.02 -2.04 -6.94
C ILE A 191 -0.08 -1.10 -7.71
N ASP A 192 1.16 -1.50 -7.98
CA ASP A 192 2.21 -0.60 -8.47
C ASP A 192 1.88 -0.06 -9.87
N SER A 193 1.42 -0.92 -10.78
CA SER A 193 1.02 -0.53 -12.13
C SER A 193 -0.18 0.44 -12.13
N PRO A 194 -1.31 0.14 -11.45
CA PRO A 194 -2.40 1.09 -11.30
C PRO A 194 -1.97 2.44 -10.71
N GLN A 195 -1.09 2.46 -9.70
CA GLN A 195 -0.61 3.71 -9.09
C GLN A 195 0.18 4.58 -10.09
N VAL A 196 1.05 3.97 -10.91
CA VAL A 196 1.77 4.68 -11.97
C VAL A 196 0.78 5.25 -13.00
N SER A 197 -0.20 4.46 -13.42
CA SER A 197 -1.25 4.93 -14.34
C SER A 197 -2.09 6.06 -13.75
N ILE A 198 -2.42 6.03 -12.46
CA ILE A 198 -3.13 7.12 -11.78
C ILE A 198 -2.31 8.41 -11.83
N LYS A 199 -1.01 8.35 -11.53
CA LYS A 199 -0.11 9.52 -11.59
C LYS A 199 -0.08 10.12 -13.01
N SER A 200 0.03 9.27 -14.03
CA SER A 200 -0.02 9.71 -15.42
C SER A 200 -1.35 10.39 -15.77
N ASN A 201 -2.48 9.79 -15.43
CA ASN A 201 -3.80 10.40 -15.69
C ASN A 201 -4.01 11.70 -14.90
N LYS A 202 -3.54 11.79 -13.64
CA LYS A 202 -3.59 13.04 -12.84
C LYS A 202 -2.77 14.16 -13.47
N SER A 203 -1.61 13.84 -14.07
CA SER A 203 -0.80 14.80 -14.82
C SER A 203 -1.55 15.35 -16.04
N VAL A 204 -2.19 14.48 -16.82
CA VAL A 204 -3.02 14.87 -17.97
C VAL A 204 -4.21 15.73 -17.53
N VAL A 205 -4.90 15.37 -16.44
CA VAL A 205 -5.99 16.20 -15.91
C VAL A 205 -5.48 17.57 -15.48
N THR A 206 -4.30 17.65 -14.88
CA THR A 206 -3.67 18.92 -14.49
C THR A 206 -3.36 19.80 -15.70
N SER A 207 -2.81 19.24 -16.77
CA SER A 207 -2.53 20.00 -17.99
C SER A 207 -3.81 20.48 -18.69
N LEU A 208 -4.83 19.61 -18.77
CA LEU A 208 -6.14 19.96 -19.31
C LEU A 208 -6.82 21.06 -18.50
N ASN A 209 -6.75 21.00 -17.17
CA ASN A 209 -7.29 22.06 -16.29
C ASN A 209 -6.64 23.42 -16.57
N LYS A 210 -5.32 23.46 -16.78
CA LYS A 210 -4.63 24.70 -17.14
C LYS A 210 -5.14 25.26 -18.47
N ARG A 211 -5.32 24.39 -19.47
CA ARG A 211 -5.87 24.77 -20.78
C ARG A 211 -7.31 25.29 -20.66
N ILE A 212 -8.18 24.59 -19.92
CA ILE A 212 -9.57 25.00 -19.71
C ILE A 212 -9.66 26.36 -19.03
N SER A 213 -8.78 26.66 -18.07
CA SER A 213 -8.72 27.98 -17.44
C SER A 213 -8.43 29.09 -18.44
N ALA A 214 -7.56 28.84 -19.42
CA ALA A 214 -7.30 29.77 -20.53
C ALA A 214 -8.51 29.88 -21.47
N ASP A 215 -9.05 28.74 -21.94
CA ASP A 215 -10.24 28.68 -22.80
C ASP A 215 -11.46 29.38 -22.15
N TRP A 216 -11.56 29.34 -20.82
CA TRP A 216 -12.61 30.02 -20.07
C TRP A 216 -12.44 31.55 -20.07
N SER A 217 -11.19 32.04 -20.03
CA SER A 217 -10.90 33.46 -20.18
C SER A 217 -11.31 33.96 -21.56
N ASP A 218 -10.98 33.18 -22.60
CA ASP A 218 -11.31 33.49 -23.99
C ASP A 218 -12.82 33.47 -24.22
N PHE A 219 -13.53 32.50 -23.65
CA PHE A 219 -15.00 32.44 -23.66
C PHE A 219 -15.63 33.68 -23.04
N LYS A 220 -15.18 34.10 -21.84
CA LYS A 220 -15.65 35.33 -21.19
C LYS A 220 -15.38 36.57 -22.06
N ALA A 221 -14.23 36.64 -22.71
CA ALA A 221 -13.89 37.76 -23.59
C ALA A 221 -14.78 37.77 -24.86
N ALA A 222 -15.04 36.61 -25.46
CA ALA A 222 -15.87 36.47 -26.65
C ALA A 222 -17.34 36.84 -26.38
N ILE A 223 -17.90 36.41 -25.25
CA ILE A 223 -19.27 36.74 -24.84
C ILE A 223 -19.43 38.23 -24.56
N ARG A 224 -18.47 38.87 -23.88
CA ARG A 224 -18.54 40.32 -23.63
C ARG A 224 -18.53 41.14 -24.91
N LYS A 225 -17.84 40.65 -25.95
CA LYS A 225 -17.81 41.27 -27.28
C LYS A 225 -18.99 40.86 -28.16
N GLN A 226 -19.93 40.06 -27.65
CA GLN A 226 -21.09 39.52 -28.37
C GLN A 226 -20.71 38.84 -29.70
N ASN A 227 -19.52 38.26 -29.77
CA ASN A 227 -19.05 37.60 -30.98
C ASN A 227 -19.54 36.15 -30.98
N LEU A 228 -20.61 35.91 -31.75
CA LEU A 228 -21.27 34.60 -31.84
C LEU A 228 -20.31 33.47 -32.25
N THR A 229 -19.48 33.71 -33.26
CA THR A 229 -18.54 32.71 -33.80
C THR A 229 -17.48 32.33 -32.77
N LEU A 230 -16.82 33.33 -32.16
CA LEU A 230 -15.79 33.10 -31.15
C LEU A 230 -16.38 32.49 -29.87
N THR A 231 -17.59 32.90 -29.49
CA THR A 231 -18.30 32.33 -28.33
C THR A 231 -18.60 30.85 -28.54
N THR A 232 -19.14 30.49 -29.71
CA THR A 232 -19.46 29.10 -30.04
C THR A 232 -18.20 28.23 -30.12
N GLN A 233 -17.12 28.76 -30.71
CA GLN A 233 -15.84 28.07 -30.82
C GLN A 233 -15.18 27.83 -29.45
N SER A 234 -15.08 28.88 -28.62
CA SER A 234 -14.51 28.77 -27.26
C SER A 234 -15.35 27.85 -26.37
N LEU A 235 -16.68 27.91 -26.45
CA LEU A 235 -17.57 27.02 -25.74
C LEU A 235 -17.42 25.55 -26.18
N SER A 236 -17.27 25.31 -27.49
CA SER A 236 -17.00 23.97 -28.02
C SER A 236 -15.64 23.43 -27.53
N SER A 237 -14.61 24.27 -27.46
CA SER A 237 -13.29 23.91 -26.91
C SER A 237 -13.38 23.55 -25.43
N LEU A 238 -14.13 24.33 -24.64
CA LEU A 238 -14.38 24.06 -23.21
C LEU A 238 -15.07 22.71 -23.02
N VAL A 239 -16.16 22.44 -23.74
CA VAL A 239 -16.87 21.16 -23.67
C VAL A 239 -15.94 20.00 -24.02
N SER A 240 -15.14 20.13 -25.09
CA SER A 240 -14.14 19.12 -25.46
C SER A 240 -13.12 18.87 -24.35
N GLY A 241 -12.58 19.93 -23.74
CA GLY A 241 -11.66 19.82 -22.61
C GLY A 241 -12.27 19.09 -21.41
N TYR A 242 -13.50 19.48 -21.02
CA TYR A 242 -14.21 18.84 -19.92
C TYR A 242 -14.55 17.36 -20.20
N ARG A 243 -14.89 16.99 -21.44
CA ARG A 243 -15.08 15.59 -21.84
C ARG A 243 -13.79 14.77 -21.70
N GLN A 244 -12.66 15.33 -22.10
CA GLN A 244 -11.36 14.66 -21.94
C GLN A 244 -11.03 14.47 -20.45
N ILE A 245 -11.25 15.50 -19.63
CA ILE A 245 -11.06 15.38 -18.18
C ILE A 245 -11.99 14.33 -17.57
N ALA A 246 -13.27 14.32 -17.95
CA ALA A 246 -14.24 13.32 -17.52
C ALA A 246 -13.74 11.90 -17.78
N THR A 247 -13.21 11.66 -18.99
CA THR A 247 -12.62 10.38 -19.39
C THR A 247 -11.43 9.99 -18.50
N HIS A 248 -10.50 10.91 -18.26
CA HIS A 248 -9.33 10.62 -17.43
C HIS A 248 -9.68 10.44 -15.94
N LYS A 249 -10.63 11.22 -15.41
CA LYS A 249 -11.13 11.02 -14.03
C LYS A 249 -11.84 9.68 -13.87
N GLN A 250 -12.63 9.26 -14.85
CA GLN A 250 -13.26 7.94 -14.85
C GLN A 250 -12.21 6.82 -14.82
N LYS A 251 -11.16 6.92 -15.64
CA LYS A 251 -10.03 5.98 -15.60
C LYS A 251 -9.34 5.96 -14.24
N ILE A 252 -9.17 7.10 -13.58
CA ILE A 252 -8.59 7.16 -12.23
C ILE A 252 -9.49 6.40 -11.23
N ILE A 253 -10.81 6.60 -11.29
CA ILE A 253 -11.77 5.88 -10.44
C ILE A 253 -11.65 4.36 -10.62
N GLU A 254 -11.63 3.88 -11.87
CA GLU A 254 -11.48 2.45 -12.17
C GLU A 254 -10.15 1.88 -11.67
N LEU A 255 -9.06 2.65 -11.79
CA LEU A 255 -7.75 2.24 -11.27
C LEU A 255 -7.72 2.20 -9.74
N GLU A 256 -8.35 3.17 -9.06
CA GLU A 256 -8.50 3.16 -7.60
C GLU A 256 -9.35 1.96 -7.13
N GLN A 257 -10.41 1.61 -7.85
CA GLN A 257 -11.20 0.40 -7.57
C GLN A 257 -10.37 -0.87 -7.75
N LYS A 258 -9.52 -0.95 -8.80
CA LYS A 258 -8.60 -2.08 -8.99
C LYS A 258 -7.62 -2.20 -7.81
N ILE A 259 -7.12 -1.07 -7.29
CA ILE A 259 -6.29 -1.05 -6.08
C ILE A 259 -7.09 -1.61 -4.88
N SER A 260 -8.34 -1.18 -4.69
CA SER A 260 -9.20 -1.71 -3.62
C SER A 260 -9.36 -3.24 -3.70
N VAL A 261 -9.55 -3.78 -4.91
CA VAL A 261 -9.66 -5.24 -5.14
C VAL A 261 -8.36 -5.96 -4.77
N VAL A 262 -7.20 -5.44 -5.18
CA VAL A 262 -5.89 -6.03 -4.83
C VAL A 262 -5.68 -6.03 -3.31
N ILE A 263 -6.01 -4.92 -2.64
CA ILE A 263 -5.92 -4.80 -1.18
C ILE A 263 -6.86 -5.81 -0.51
N ALA A 264 -8.11 -5.92 -0.97
CA ALA A 264 -9.08 -6.86 -0.41
C ALA A 264 -8.66 -8.33 -0.60
N ASN A 265 -8.13 -8.68 -1.77
CA ASN A 265 -7.61 -10.02 -2.05
C ASN A 265 -6.40 -10.33 -1.16
N THR A 266 -5.51 -9.37 -0.97
CA THR A 266 -4.36 -9.51 -0.05
C THR A 266 -4.85 -9.74 1.38
N ARG A 267 -5.85 -8.98 1.85
CA ARG A 267 -6.44 -9.14 3.18
C ARG A 267 -7.02 -10.54 3.40
N LYS A 268 -7.73 -11.09 2.41
CA LYS A 268 -8.29 -12.46 2.46
C LYS A 268 -7.22 -13.55 2.56
N GLN A 269 -5.98 -13.28 2.15
CA GLN A 269 -4.87 -14.24 2.24
C GLN A 269 -4.19 -14.25 3.62
N ILE A 270 -4.47 -13.25 4.45
CA ILE A 270 -3.79 -12.99 5.72
C ILE A 270 -4.68 -13.32 6.93
N ILE A 271 -5.99 -13.16 6.77
CA ILE A 271 -7.01 -13.68 7.69
C ILE A 271 -7.07 -15.20 7.56
#